data_AF-A0A8W8KU32-F1
#
_entry.id   AF-A0A8W8KU32-F1
#
_cell.length_a   1.000
_cell.length_b   1.000
_cell.length_c   1.000
_cell.angle_alpha   90.00
_cell.angle_beta   90.00
_cell.angle_gamma   90.00
#
_symmetry.space_group_name_H-M   'P 1'
#
loop_
_entity.id
_entity.type
_entity.pdbx_description
1 polymer ?
#
loop_
_entity_poly.entity_id
_entity_poly.type
_entity_poly.pdbx_seq_one_letter_code
_entity_poly.pdbx_strand_id
1 'polypeptide(L)'
;MYLSFFCDTVTLFLRLLLVRYTCALPAHFPFSSYINIPNSSSEVDPKLDMYGIINVLYLKADKDMNGMISEPELADVYHGFDTNGDGHVTKSEFVTLWQSITHQNQEHAEAFFYLADLNDDNIIDSSDLNPLYNVFDTDGDGQVTAHEFAEKWVGIILEAPIAVLFERSDANKDNILTHNEFSKFFSSFDTNGDHRVTRSEFEHGWTSSGFGTSTEADTLFAALDTDHDGRITASHDLNSRFTALDVNHDHHLIILEAIKMAAYLPRPALQG
;
A
#
# COMPACT_ATOMS: atom_id res chain seq x y z
N MET A 1 -36.60 10.76 -17.21
CA MET A 1 -36.64 11.86 -16.22
C MET A 1 -36.80 11.18 -14.87
N TYR A 2 -35.79 10.76 -14.12
CA TYR A 2 -34.40 11.19 -13.91
C TYR A 2 -33.53 9.95 -13.73
N LEU A 3 -32.41 9.81 -14.47
CA LEU A 3 -31.32 8.84 -14.24
C LEU A 3 -30.30 9.02 -15.38
N SER A 4 -29.55 10.13 -15.39
CA SER A 4 -28.45 10.33 -16.37
C SER A 4 -27.55 11.56 -16.07
N PHE A 5 -27.34 11.96 -14.82
CA PHE A 5 -26.54 13.18 -14.57
C PHE A 5 -25.56 13.14 -13.38
N PHE A 6 -25.18 11.97 -12.89
CA PHE A 6 -24.22 11.87 -11.77
C PHE A 6 -22.95 11.02 -12.06
N CYS A 7 -22.69 10.64 -13.31
CA CYS A 7 -21.49 9.84 -13.68
C CYS A 7 -20.48 10.58 -14.59
N ASP A 8 -20.73 11.86 -14.92
CA ASP A 8 -19.98 12.56 -15.97
C ASP A 8 -18.99 13.63 -15.46
N THR A 9 -18.99 14.00 -14.17
CA THR A 9 -18.01 14.96 -13.65
C THR A 9 -16.70 14.30 -13.21
N VAL A 10 -16.73 13.12 -12.60
CA VAL A 10 -15.51 12.41 -12.13
C VAL A 10 -14.73 11.79 -13.30
N THR A 11 -15.44 11.15 -14.23
CA THR A 11 -14.86 10.52 -15.44
C THR A 11 -14.27 11.55 -16.42
N LEU A 12 -14.88 12.74 -16.53
CA LEU A 12 -14.39 13.81 -17.40
C LEU A 12 -13.19 14.55 -16.77
N PHE A 13 -13.14 14.66 -15.44
CA PHE A 13 -12.02 15.28 -14.71
C PHE A 13 -10.74 14.42 -14.78
N LEU A 14 -10.87 13.10 -14.64
CA LEU A 14 -9.74 12.16 -14.78
C LEU A 14 -9.26 12.03 -16.24
N ARG A 15 -10.17 12.08 -17.23
CA ARG A 15 -9.78 12.18 -18.66
C ARG A 15 -9.06 13.49 -18.98
N LEU A 16 -9.42 14.60 -18.34
CA LEU A 16 -8.74 15.88 -18.52
C LEU A 16 -7.37 15.95 -17.84
N LEU A 17 -7.18 15.25 -16.71
CA LEU A 17 -5.87 15.10 -16.07
C LEU A 17 -4.92 14.26 -16.94
N LEU A 18 -5.34 13.10 -17.44
CA LEU A 18 -4.49 12.24 -18.29
C LEU A 18 -4.15 12.86 -19.66
N VAL A 19 -5.01 13.70 -20.24
CA VAL A 19 -4.72 14.41 -21.50
C VAL A 19 -3.75 15.58 -21.30
N ARG A 20 -3.71 16.21 -20.11
CA ARG A 20 -2.80 17.35 -19.84
C ARG A 20 -1.35 16.96 -19.52
N TYR A 21 -1.07 15.69 -19.22
CA TYR A 21 0.31 15.21 -19.01
C TYR A 21 1.19 15.14 -20.28
N THR A 22 0.68 15.60 -21.44
CA THR A 22 1.50 15.83 -22.65
C THR A 22 1.90 17.30 -22.87
N CYS A 23 1.48 18.22 -22.00
CA CYS A 23 1.81 19.64 -22.13
C CYS A 23 2.51 20.17 -20.88
N ALA A 24 3.85 20.31 -20.99
CA ALA A 24 4.74 21.19 -20.22
C ALA A 24 4.40 21.39 -18.74
N LEU A 25 5.03 20.59 -17.87
CA LEU A 25 5.25 20.95 -16.47
C LEU A 25 5.89 22.36 -16.40
N PRO A 26 5.42 23.25 -15.50
CA PRO A 26 6.12 24.51 -15.23
C PRO A 26 7.56 24.22 -14.81
N ALA A 27 8.51 24.99 -15.33
CA ALA A 27 9.95 24.70 -15.32
C ALA A 27 10.63 24.63 -13.94
N HIS A 28 9.89 24.72 -12.85
CA HIS A 28 10.39 24.59 -11.48
C HIS A 28 9.36 23.85 -10.61
N PHE A 29 9.23 22.54 -10.82
CA PHE A 29 8.59 21.65 -9.86
C PHE A 29 9.63 20.68 -9.31
N PRO A 30 9.80 20.59 -7.98
CA PRO A 30 10.84 19.76 -7.39
C PRO A 30 10.61 18.26 -7.64
N PHE A 31 9.37 17.77 -7.65
CA PHE A 31 9.09 16.33 -7.55
C PHE A 31 9.59 15.43 -8.69
N SER A 32 9.67 15.92 -9.94
CA SER A 32 10.14 15.10 -11.07
C SER A 32 11.61 14.66 -10.92
N SER A 33 12.36 15.29 -10.01
CA SER A 33 13.74 14.91 -9.67
C SER A 33 13.87 13.98 -8.45
N TYR A 34 12.82 13.73 -7.66
CA TYR A 34 12.93 13.02 -6.37
C TYR A 34 12.84 11.50 -6.51
N ILE A 35 12.25 10.99 -7.59
CA ILE A 35 12.17 9.56 -7.88
C ILE A 35 12.93 9.30 -9.17
N ASN A 36 13.99 8.49 -9.10
CA ASN A 36 14.75 8.12 -10.29
C ASN A 36 13.93 7.13 -11.13
N ILE A 37 13.16 7.65 -12.08
CA ILE A 37 12.39 6.85 -13.03
C ILE A 37 13.39 6.26 -14.04
N PRO A 38 13.58 4.94 -14.11
CA PRO A 38 14.48 4.34 -15.08
C PRO A 38 14.05 4.69 -16.52
N ASN A 39 15.04 5.06 -17.34
CA ASN A 39 14.83 5.53 -18.71
C ASN A 39 13.97 4.57 -19.54
N SER A 40 12.96 5.16 -20.17
CA SER A 40 11.97 4.50 -21.02
C SER A 40 12.60 3.66 -22.14
N SER A 41 12.33 2.37 -22.13
CA SER A 41 12.35 1.52 -23.33
C SER A 41 11.04 0.74 -23.43
N SER A 42 10.12 1.29 -24.22
CA SER A 42 9.04 0.65 -24.99
C SER A 42 8.06 -0.37 -24.38
N GLU A 43 8.06 -0.63 -23.08
CA GLU A 43 6.92 -1.28 -22.40
C GLU A 43 6.61 -0.47 -21.13
N VAL A 44 5.38 0.02 -21.00
CA VAL A 44 4.94 0.77 -19.81
C VAL A 44 4.89 -0.22 -18.66
N ASP A 45 5.89 -0.15 -17.77
CA ASP A 45 5.95 -0.93 -16.54
C ASP A 45 4.73 -0.58 -15.67
N PRO A 46 3.87 -1.54 -15.28
CA PRO A 46 2.75 -1.30 -14.37
C PRO A 46 3.19 -0.67 -13.04
N LYS A 47 4.43 -0.91 -12.60
CA LYS A 47 5.03 -0.30 -11.40
C LYS A 47 5.13 1.22 -11.47
N LEU A 48 5.02 1.80 -12.66
CA LEU A 48 5.04 3.24 -12.93
C LEU A 48 3.72 3.93 -12.54
N ASP A 49 2.64 3.18 -12.20
CA ASP A 49 1.36 3.79 -11.80
C ASP A 49 1.36 4.30 -10.35
N MET A 50 1.88 3.54 -9.39
CA MET A 50 1.70 3.88 -7.97
C MET A 50 2.56 5.06 -7.53
N TYR A 51 3.81 5.14 -8.00
CA TYR A 51 4.64 6.33 -7.76
C TYR A 51 4.09 7.58 -8.46
N GLY A 52 3.43 7.42 -9.61
CA GLY A 52 2.70 8.50 -10.27
C GLY A 52 1.50 8.97 -9.44
N ILE A 53 0.78 8.04 -8.82
CA ILE A 53 -0.35 8.32 -7.93
C ILE A 53 0.11 9.08 -6.68
N ILE A 54 1.28 8.77 -6.10
CA ILE A 54 1.85 9.54 -4.97
C ILE A 54 1.93 11.02 -5.33
N ASN A 55 2.41 11.37 -6.53
CA ASN A 55 2.49 12.77 -6.97
C ASN A 55 1.10 13.40 -7.10
N VAL A 56 0.12 12.65 -7.62
CA VAL A 56 -1.27 13.13 -7.74
C VAL A 56 -1.89 13.37 -6.37
N LEU A 57 -1.64 12.48 -5.40
CA LEU A 57 -2.11 12.61 -4.03
C LEU A 57 -1.43 13.79 -3.32
N TYR A 58 -0.12 13.96 -3.49
CA TYR A 58 0.61 15.10 -2.96
C TYR A 58 0.04 16.43 -3.47
N LEU A 59 -0.14 16.57 -4.79
CA LEU A 59 -0.70 17.77 -5.41
C LEU A 59 -2.17 18.02 -5.03
N LYS A 60 -2.88 16.96 -4.63
CA LYS A 60 -4.26 17.06 -4.16
C LYS A 60 -4.31 17.55 -2.71
N ALA A 61 -3.33 17.14 -1.90
CA ALA A 61 -3.18 17.56 -0.51
C ALA A 61 -2.68 19.00 -0.41
N ASP A 62 -1.59 19.34 -1.10
CA ASP A 62 -0.95 20.68 -1.11
C ASP A 62 -1.81 21.69 -1.88
N LYS A 63 -2.85 22.20 -1.22
CA LYS A 63 -3.94 22.96 -1.82
C LYS A 63 -3.54 24.41 -2.08
N ASP A 64 -2.73 24.97 -1.20
CA ASP A 64 -2.20 26.32 -1.35
C ASP A 64 -0.90 26.35 -2.20
N MET A 65 -0.37 25.18 -2.57
CA MET A 65 0.82 24.98 -3.40
C MET A 65 2.09 25.58 -2.79
N ASN A 66 2.18 25.56 -1.45
CA ASN A 66 3.33 26.09 -0.71
C ASN A 66 4.49 25.08 -0.61
N GLY A 67 4.29 23.82 -1.01
CA GLY A 67 5.30 22.76 -0.94
C GLY A 67 5.32 21.95 0.36
N MET A 68 4.35 22.20 1.24
CA MET A 68 4.15 21.55 2.53
C MET A 68 2.68 21.17 2.68
N ILE A 69 2.40 20.05 3.34
CA ILE A 69 1.04 19.62 3.64
C ILE A 69 0.79 19.84 5.13
N SER A 70 -0.15 20.74 5.44
CA SER A 70 -0.66 20.94 6.79
C SER A 70 -1.67 19.85 7.19
N GLU A 71 -1.93 19.68 8.49
CA GLU A 71 -2.95 18.74 8.98
C GLU A 71 -4.33 18.93 8.32
N PRO A 72 -4.87 20.16 8.18
CA PRO A 72 -6.15 20.37 7.48
C PRO A 72 -6.10 20.00 5.99
N GLU A 73 -4.95 20.17 5.34
CA GLU A 73 -4.76 19.83 3.93
C GLU A 73 -4.68 18.32 3.72
N LEU A 74 -4.04 17.60 4.64
CA LEU A 74 -4.03 16.14 4.62
C LEU A 74 -5.45 15.59 4.86
N ALA A 75 -6.19 16.16 5.82
CA ALA A 75 -7.59 15.80 6.09
C ALA A 75 -8.50 15.97 4.87
N ASP A 76 -8.29 17.02 4.06
CA ASP A 76 -9.04 17.27 2.81
C ASP A 76 -8.86 16.13 1.76
N VAL A 77 -7.77 15.35 1.82
CA VAL A 77 -7.57 14.18 0.95
C VAL A 77 -8.55 13.07 1.31
N TYR A 78 -8.81 12.85 2.61
CA TYR A 78 -9.73 11.81 3.11
C TYR A 78 -11.18 12.14 2.78
N HIS A 79 -11.56 13.41 2.84
CA HIS A 79 -12.86 13.87 2.33
C HIS A 79 -13.06 13.57 0.84
N GLY A 80 -11.99 13.33 0.08
CA GLY A 80 -12.08 12.84 -1.28
C GLY A 80 -12.66 11.43 -1.39
N PHE A 81 -12.45 10.58 -0.38
CA PHE A 81 -12.99 9.21 -0.31
C PHE A 81 -14.38 9.16 0.33
N ASP A 82 -14.70 10.06 1.28
CA ASP A 82 -16.03 10.19 1.89
C ASP A 82 -17.05 10.73 0.87
N THR A 83 -17.64 9.80 0.11
CA THR A 83 -18.51 10.12 -1.03
C THR A 83 -19.86 10.67 -0.58
N ASN A 84 -20.34 10.22 0.58
CA ASN A 84 -21.67 10.55 1.09
C ASN A 84 -21.65 11.76 2.04
N GLY A 85 -20.48 12.15 2.55
CA GLY A 85 -20.26 13.32 3.39
C GLY A 85 -20.69 13.12 4.85
N ASP A 86 -20.72 11.88 5.35
CA ASP A 86 -21.11 11.56 6.73
C ASP A 86 -19.94 11.60 7.73
N GLY A 87 -18.73 11.85 7.24
CA GLY A 87 -17.52 11.95 8.05
C GLY A 87 -16.80 10.62 8.29
N HIS A 88 -17.29 9.50 7.76
CA HIS A 88 -16.66 8.19 7.85
C HIS A 88 -16.44 7.64 6.46
N VAL A 89 -15.21 7.22 6.17
CA VAL A 89 -14.92 6.52 4.92
C VAL A 89 -15.08 5.03 5.16
N THR A 90 -16.13 4.44 4.59
CA THR A 90 -16.31 2.98 4.64
C THR A 90 -15.36 2.28 3.67
N LYS A 91 -15.10 0.99 3.92
CA LYS A 91 -14.36 0.12 2.99
C LYS A 91 -14.89 0.20 1.55
N SER A 92 -16.22 0.24 1.38
CA SER A 92 -16.84 0.32 0.04
C SER A 92 -16.53 1.64 -0.66
N GLU A 93 -16.56 2.76 0.06
CA GLU A 93 -16.24 4.08 -0.49
C GLU A 93 -14.76 4.17 -0.87
N PHE A 94 -13.89 3.72 0.04
CA PHE A 94 -12.44 3.69 -0.19
C PHE A 94 -12.09 2.85 -1.42
N VAL A 95 -12.51 1.58 -1.42
CA VAL A 95 -12.18 0.62 -2.49
C VAL A 95 -12.70 1.09 -3.84
N THR A 96 -13.94 1.59 -3.89
CA THR A 96 -14.53 2.06 -5.15
C THR A 96 -13.71 3.19 -5.76
N LEU A 97 -13.32 4.19 -4.96
CA LEU A 97 -12.54 5.31 -5.46
C LEU A 97 -11.11 4.88 -5.79
N TRP A 98 -10.47 4.09 -4.92
CA TRP A 98 -9.11 3.60 -5.11
C TRP A 98 -8.96 2.82 -6.42
N GLN A 99 -9.86 1.87 -6.70
CA GLN A 99 -9.88 1.11 -7.94
C GLN A 99 -10.11 1.99 -9.17
N SER A 100 -10.90 3.05 -9.05
CA SER A 100 -11.16 3.97 -10.16
C SER A 100 -9.92 4.75 -10.58
N ILE A 101 -9.00 5.00 -9.64
CA ILE A 101 -7.76 5.77 -9.85
C ILE A 101 -6.60 4.86 -10.23
N THR A 102 -6.46 3.73 -9.53
CA THR A 102 -5.28 2.85 -9.61
C THR A 102 -5.49 1.67 -10.55
N HIS A 103 -6.74 1.34 -10.89
CA HIS A 103 -7.09 0.11 -11.62
C HIS A 103 -6.63 -1.19 -10.92
N GLN A 104 -6.25 -1.11 -9.65
CA GLN A 104 -5.91 -2.29 -8.86
C GLN A 104 -7.16 -3.17 -8.63
N ASN A 105 -6.91 -4.45 -8.36
CA ASN A 105 -7.99 -5.38 -8.02
C ASN A 105 -8.54 -5.09 -6.62
N GLN A 106 -9.64 -5.76 -6.27
CA GLN A 106 -10.32 -5.57 -5.00
C GLN A 106 -9.42 -5.84 -3.81
N GLU A 107 -8.68 -6.96 -3.79
CA GLU A 107 -7.80 -7.32 -2.68
C GLU A 107 -6.74 -6.25 -2.39
N HIS A 108 -6.11 -5.68 -3.42
CA HIS A 108 -5.12 -4.62 -3.24
C HIS A 108 -5.75 -3.34 -2.71
N ALA A 109 -6.91 -2.94 -3.24
CA ALA A 109 -7.63 -1.77 -2.77
C ALA A 109 -8.08 -1.93 -1.31
N GLU A 110 -8.52 -3.12 -0.92
CA GLU A 110 -8.85 -3.46 0.46
C GLU A 110 -7.63 -3.42 1.37
N ALA A 111 -6.46 -3.88 0.92
CA ALA A 111 -5.23 -3.78 1.68
C ALA A 111 -4.86 -2.32 2.03
N PHE A 112 -5.01 -1.38 1.09
CA PHE A 112 -4.79 0.05 1.38
C PHE A 112 -5.83 0.63 2.36
N PHE A 113 -7.06 0.10 2.37
CA PHE A 113 -8.05 0.49 3.37
C PHE A 113 -7.60 0.09 4.78
N TYR A 114 -7.19 -1.17 4.98
CA TYR A 114 -6.74 -1.65 6.28
C TYR A 114 -5.44 -0.99 6.76
N LEU A 115 -4.56 -0.58 5.84
CA LEU A 115 -3.38 0.21 6.21
C LEU A 115 -3.72 1.64 6.67
N ALA A 116 -4.88 2.16 6.25
CA ALA A 116 -5.34 3.50 6.60
C ALA A 116 -6.29 3.53 7.82
N ASP A 117 -6.95 2.42 8.11
CA ASP A 117 -7.77 2.18 9.31
C ASP A 117 -6.85 1.80 10.48
N LEU A 118 -6.38 2.78 11.24
CA LEU A 118 -5.30 2.61 12.21
C LEU A 118 -5.78 2.05 13.55
N ASN A 119 -7.09 2.11 13.80
CA ASN A 119 -7.71 1.57 15.01
C ASN A 119 -8.50 0.26 14.75
N ASP A 120 -8.50 -0.23 13.50
CA ASP A 120 -9.14 -1.47 13.03
C ASP A 120 -10.66 -1.54 13.29
N ASP A 121 -11.37 -0.40 13.26
CA ASP A 121 -12.82 -0.34 13.52
C ASP A 121 -13.69 -0.42 12.25
N ASN A 122 -13.05 -0.62 11.09
CA ASN A 122 -13.64 -0.73 9.74
C ASN A 122 -14.25 0.57 9.21
N ILE A 123 -13.88 1.71 9.76
CA ILE A 123 -14.16 3.03 9.22
C ILE A 123 -12.90 3.88 9.30
N ILE A 124 -12.63 4.69 8.29
CA ILE A 124 -11.55 5.68 8.41
C ILE A 124 -12.20 7.01 8.76
N ASP A 125 -11.92 7.51 9.97
CA ASP A 125 -12.46 8.76 10.48
C ASP A 125 -11.40 9.62 11.20
N SER A 126 -11.83 10.68 11.87
CA SER A 126 -10.94 11.59 12.62
C SER A 126 -10.02 10.91 13.65
N SER A 127 -10.40 9.72 14.13
CA SER A 127 -9.63 8.89 15.06
C SER A 127 -8.36 8.33 14.40
N ASP A 128 -8.40 8.10 13.09
CA ASP A 128 -7.26 7.67 12.28
C ASP A 128 -6.43 8.85 11.78
N LEU A 129 -7.08 9.99 11.48
CA LEU A 129 -6.41 11.15 10.86
C LEU A 129 -5.27 11.73 11.68
N ASN A 130 -5.46 11.89 13.00
CA ASN A 130 -4.42 12.45 13.86
C ASN A 130 -3.18 11.54 13.94
N PRO A 131 -3.32 10.23 14.24
CA PRO A 131 -2.21 9.30 14.14
C PRO A 131 -1.58 9.28 12.74
N LEU A 132 -2.38 9.33 11.69
CA LEU A 132 -1.92 9.25 10.30
C LEU A 132 -1.13 10.50 9.88
N TYR A 133 -1.52 11.68 10.33
CA TYR A 133 -0.71 12.89 10.14
C TYR A 133 0.68 12.73 10.77
N ASN A 134 0.76 12.23 12.00
CA ASN A 134 2.03 11.97 12.69
C ASN A 134 2.84 10.82 12.05
N VAL A 135 2.20 9.94 11.28
CA VAL A 135 2.92 8.94 10.48
C VAL A 135 3.66 9.63 9.34
N PHE A 136 3.06 10.66 8.73
CA PHE A 136 3.65 11.44 7.65
C PHE A 136 4.67 12.47 8.14
N ASP A 137 4.35 13.25 9.18
CA ASP A 137 5.22 14.24 9.81
C ASP A 137 6.33 13.52 10.61
N THR A 138 7.47 13.28 9.97
CA THR A 138 8.49 12.37 10.48
C THR A 138 9.41 13.05 11.48
N ASP A 139 9.65 14.35 11.31
CA ASP A 139 10.46 15.14 12.23
C ASP A 139 9.64 15.85 13.33
N GLY A 140 8.31 15.86 13.21
CA GLY A 140 7.37 16.36 14.20
C GLY A 140 7.30 17.89 14.23
N ASP A 141 7.61 18.56 13.12
CA ASP A 141 7.59 20.02 13.02
C ASP A 141 6.20 20.60 12.72
N GLY A 142 5.20 19.73 12.51
CA GLY A 142 3.82 20.11 12.21
C GLY A 142 3.60 20.48 10.74
N GLN A 143 4.50 20.07 9.84
CA GLN A 143 4.36 20.17 8.39
C GLN A 143 4.87 18.87 7.73
N VAL A 144 4.15 18.40 6.71
CA VAL A 144 4.61 17.25 5.93
C VAL A 144 5.24 17.75 4.64
N THR A 145 6.54 17.55 4.51
CA THR A 145 7.27 17.88 3.27
C THR A 145 6.93 16.90 2.15
N ALA A 146 7.20 17.32 0.91
CA ALA A 146 7.26 16.45 -0.27
C ALA A 146 8.05 15.15 -0.03
N HIS A 147 9.20 15.25 0.64
CA HIS A 147 10.09 14.12 0.89
C HIS A 147 9.48 13.14 1.88
N GLU A 148 8.98 13.63 3.01
CA GLU A 148 8.33 12.80 4.04
C GLU A 148 7.08 12.12 3.51
N PHE A 149 6.25 12.85 2.75
CA PHE A 149 5.09 12.29 2.07
C PHE A 149 5.50 11.11 1.18
N ALA A 150 6.47 11.33 0.30
CA ALA A 150 6.94 10.29 -0.61
C ALA A 150 7.54 9.08 0.13
N GLU A 151 8.38 9.31 1.14
CA GLU A 151 9.03 8.25 1.94
C GLU A 151 8.00 7.34 2.60
N LYS A 152 6.97 7.93 3.20
CA LYS A 152 5.93 7.18 3.88
C LYS A 152 5.03 6.42 2.92
N TRP A 153 4.65 7.04 1.80
CA TRP A 153 3.92 6.34 0.75
C TRP A 153 4.70 5.16 0.15
N VAL A 154 6.01 5.29 -0.02
CA VAL A 154 6.86 4.15 -0.43
C VAL A 154 6.76 3.01 0.58
N GLY A 155 6.77 3.32 1.88
CA GLY A 155 6.53 2.34 2.94
C GLY A 155 5.18 1.63 2.78
N ILE A 156 4.10 2.39 2.67
CA ILE A 156 2.73 1.87 2.53
C ILE A 156 2.61 0.96 1.29
N ILE A 157 3.21 1.35 0.15
CA ILE A 157 3.21 0.54 -1.07
C ILE A 157 3.91 -0.81 -0.86
N LEU A 158 5.00 -0.85 -0.09
CA LEU A 158 5.72 -2.08 0.23
C LEU A 158 4.99 -2.95 1.27
N GLU A 159 4.14 -2.34 2.10
CA GLU A 159 3.32 -3.03 3.10
C GLU A 159 2.08 -3.69 2.46
N ALA A 160 1.53 -3.10 1.39
CA ALA A 160 0.31 -3.59 0.73
C ALA A 160 0.35 -5.08 0.33
N PRO A 161 1.42 -5.64 -0.27
CA PRO A 161 1.52 -7.07 -0.52
C PRO A 161 1.35 -7.95 0.72
N ILE A 162 1.93 -7.51 1.85
CA ILE A 162 1.86 -8.24 3.11
C ILE A 162 0.45 -8.15 3.71
N ALA A 163 -0.20 -6.99 3.60
CA ALA A 163 -1.59 -6.81 3.98
C ALA A 163 -2.54 -7.68 3.13
N VAL A 164 -2.30 -7.83 1.82
CA VAL A 164 -3.08 -8.77 0.99
C VAL A 164 -2.89 -10.22 1.48
N LEU A 165 -1.66 -10.62 1.82
CA LEU A 165 -1.40 -11.97 2.33
C LEU A 165 -2.02 -12.19 3.72
N PHE A 166 -2.05 -11.16 4.56
CA PHE A 166 -2.77 -11.15 5.83
C PHE A 166 -4.25 -11.46 5.59
N GLU A 167 -4.90 -10.69 4.73
CA GLU A 167 -6.30 -10.89 4.38
C GLU A 167 -6.60 -12.28 3.81
N ARG A 168 -5.71 -12.81 2.96
CA ARG A 168 -5.87 -14.17 2.42
C ARG A 168 -5.77 -15.26 3.50
N SER A 169 -5.05 -14.97 4.58
CA SER A 169 -4.76 -15.92 5.66
C SER A 169 -5.80 -15.85 6.78
N ASP A 170 -6.38 -14.67 7.01
CA ASP A 170 -7.47 -14.44 7.96
C ASP A 170 -8.74 -15.11 7.44
N ALA A 171 -8.98 -16.33 7.92
CA ALA A 171 -10.02 -17.20 7.41
C ALA A 171 -11.39 -16.89 8.03
N ASN A 172 -11.41 -16.41 9.27
CA ASN A 172 -12.63 -16.08 10.00
C ASN A 172 -12.99 -14.59 9.93
N LYS A 173 -12.11 -13.73 9.38
CA LYS A 173 -12.33 -12.30 9.16
C LYS A 173 -12.53 -11.54 10.47
N ASP A 174 -11.69 -11.86 11.45
CA ASP A 174 -11.66 -11.17 12.74
C ASP A 174 -10.47 -10.19 12.90
N ASN A 175 -9.75 -9.93 11.80
CA ASN A 175 -8.59 -9.04 11.73
C ASN A 175 -7.42 -9.48 12.63
N ILE A 176 -7.37 -10.77 12.97
CA ILE A 176 -6.32 -11.37 13.77
C ILE A 176 -5.83 -12.65 13.07
N LEU A 177 -4.51 -12.84 12.97
CA LEU A 177 -3.95 -14.13 12.58
C LEU A 177 -3.56 -14.93 13.80
N THR A 178 -4.27 -16.04 14.01
CA THR A 178 -3.78 -17.09 14.91
C THR A 178 -2.57 -17.80 14.31
N HIS A 179 -1.83 -18.53 15.13
CA HIS A 179 -0.71 -19.36 14.65
C HIS A 179 -1.13 -20.32 13.52
N ASN A 180 -2.36 -20.86 13.58
CA ASN A 180 -2.89 -21.76 12.56
C ASN A 180 -3.19 -21.04 11.24
N GLU A 181 -3.69 -19.80 11.27
CA GLU A 181 -3.91 -18.99 10.08
C GLU A 181 -2.59 -18.52 9.48
N PHE A 182 -1.67 -18.01 10.31
CA PHE A 182 -0.34 -17.60 9.86
C PHE A 182 0.48 -18.76 9.27
N SER A 183 0.24 -20.01 9.68
CA SER A 183 0.89 -21.18 9.05
C SER A 183 0.58 -21.33 7.56
N LYS A 184 -0.45 -20.65 7.05
CA LYS A 184 -0.88 -20.63 5.65
C LYS A 184 -0.50 -19.35 4.92
N PHE A 185 0.30 -18.47 5.53
CA PHE A 185 0.55 -17.11 5.03
C PHE A 185 1.06 -17.05 3.59
N PHE A 186 1.87 -18.03 3.16
CA PHE A 186 2.35 -18.16 1.79
C PHE A 186 1.76 -19.36 1.04
N SER A 187 0.68 -19.98 1.53
CA SER A 187 0.13 -21.18 0.89
C SER A 187 -0.40 -20.92 -0.52
N SER A 188 -0.75 -19.67 -0.85
CA SER A 188 -1.13 -19.30 -2.23
C SER A 188 0.03 -19.40 -3.22
N PHE A 189 1.27 -19.50 -2.75
CA PHE A 189 2.46 -19.66 -3.59
C PHE A 189 2.87 -21.13 -3.75
N ASP A 190 2.48 -22.01 -2.82
CA ASP A 190 2.67 -23.46 -2.90
C ASP A 190 1.79 -24.04 -4.04
N THR A 191 2.33 -24.05 -5.25
CA THR A 191 1.59 -24.41 -6.46
C THR A 191 1.44 -25.93 -6.59
N ASN A 192 2.39 -26.69 -6.03
CA ASN A 192 2.43 -28.14 -6.15
C ASN A 192 1.76 -28.86 -4.96
N GLY A 193 1.48 -28.15 -3.87
CA GLY A 193 0.77 -28.64 -2.70
C GLY A 193 1.58 -29.54 -1.78
N ASP A 194 2.92 -29.42 -1.78
CA ASP A 194 3.81 -30.20 -0.91
C ASP A 194 4.04 -29.56 0.47
N HIS A 195 3.31 -28.48 0.77
CA HIS A 195 3.38 -27.70 2.00
C HIS A 195 4.73 -27.00 2.20
N ARG A 196 5.47 -26.76 1.11
CA ARG A 196 6.73 -26.06 1.10
C ARG A 196 6.73 -25.06 -0.05
N VAL A 197 7.10 -23.83 0.24
CA VAL A 197 7.22 -22.82 -0.82
C VAL A 197 8.67 -22.74 -1.23
N THR A 198 8.99 -23.24 -2.43
CA THR A 198 10.33 -23.06 -3.00
C THR A 198 10.53 -21.62 -3.49
N ARG A 199 11.78 -21.21 -3.71
CA ARG A 199 12.09 -19.89 -4.28
C ARG A 199 11.32 -19.60 -5.58
N SER A 200 11.30 -20.58 -6.50
CA SER A 200 10.62 -20.42 -7.79
C SER A 200 9.10 -20.24 -7.63
N GLU A 201 8.50 -20.94 -6.68
CA GLU A 201 7.07 -20.79 -6.35
C GLU A 201 6.78 -19.42 -5.74
N PHE A 202 7.66 -18.97 -4.84
CA PHE A 202 7.56 -17.64 -4.22
C PHE A 202 7.66 -16.53 -5.26
N GLU A 203 8.70 -16.55 -6.11
CA GLU A 203 8.89 -15.56 -7.20
C GLU A 203 7.68 -15.55 -8.15
N HIS A 204 7.22 -16.72 -8.58
CA HIS A 204 6.09 -16.83 -9.49
C HIS A 204 4.79 -16.32 -8.86
N GLY A 205 4.50 -16.72 -7.62
CA GLY A 205 3.31 -16.30 -6.89
C GLY A 205 3.31 -14.80 -6.59
N TRP A 206 4.48 -14.24 -6.21
CA TRP A 206 4.66 -12.82 -5.93
C TRP A 206 4.40 -11.96 -7.17
N THR A 207 5.08 -12.26 -8.27
CA THR A 207 4.96 -11.52 -9.53
C THR A 207 3.56 -11.68 -10.14
N SER A 208 2.99 -12.88 -10.09
CA SER A 208 1.64 -13.15 -10.64
C SER A 208 0.52 -12.54 -9.80
N SER A 209 0.76 -12.28 -8.51
CA SER A 209 -0.17 -11.52 -7.65
C SER A 209 -0.08 -10.02 -7.88
N GLY A 210 0.91 -9.54 -8.64
CA GLY A 210 1.15 -8.10 -8.84
C GLY A 210 1.87 -7.42 -7.67
N PHE A 211 2.48 -8.19 -6.76
CA PHE A 211 3.13 -7.66 -5.55
C PHE A 211 4.48 -6.99 -5.81
N GLY A 212 5.05 -7.18 -6.99
CA GLY A 212 6.31 -6.56 -7.39
C GLY A 212 7.17 -7.45 -8.27
N THR A 213 8.46 -7.17 -8.25
CA THR A 213 9.49 -7.80 -9.10
C THR A 213 10.02 -9.10 -8.49
N SER A 214 10.67 -9.92 -9.31
CA SER A 214 11.37 -11.11 -8.82
C SER A 214 12.50 -10.77 -7.84
N THR A 215 13.18 -9.63 -7.99
CA THR A 215 14.22 -9.18 -7.06
C THR A 215 13.66 -8.87 -5.66
N GLU A 216 12.48 -8.24 -5.61
CA GLU A 216 11.77 -8.02 -4.34
C GLU A 216 11.37 -9.35 -3.70
N ALA A 217 10.82 -10.27 -4.51
CA ALA A 217 10.45 -11.61 -4.08
C ALA A 217 11.67 -12.40 -3.53
N ASP A 218 12.80 -12.37 -4.23
CA ASP A 218 14.06 -13.00 -3.83
C ASP A 218 14.58 -12.47 -2.50
N THR A 219 14.52 -11.15 -2.32
CA THR A 219 15.01 -10.49 -1.10
C THR A 219 14.17 -10.91 0.10
N LEU A 220 12.84 -10.89 -0.05
CA LEU A 220 11.93 -11.33 0.99
C LEU A 220 12.06 -12.84 1.25
N PHE A 221 12.17 -13.67 0.21
CA PHE A 221 12.37 -15.11 0.34
C PHE A 221 13.64 -15.42 1.16
N ALA A 222 14.77 -14.78 0.81
CA ALA A 222 16.04 -14.99 1.52
C ALA A 222 15.98 -14.53 2.98
N ALA A 223 15.18 -13.51 3.28
CA ALA A 223 14.91 -13.12 4.66
C ALA A 223 14.05 -14.17 5.38
N LEU A 224 13.07 -14.78 4.72
CA LEU A 224 12.17 -15.77 5.32
C LEU A 224 12.81 -17.14 5.52
N ASP A 225 13.62 -17.61 4.58
CA ASP A 225 14.34 -18.90 4.60
C ASP A 225 15.53 -18.86 5.59
N THR A 226 15.21 -19.06 6.87
CA THR A 226 16.15 -18.83 7.99
C THR A 226 17.16 -19.95 8.19
N ASP A 227 16.82 -21.18 7.83
CA ASP A 227 17.76 -22.32 7.87
C ASP A 227 18.51 -22.51 6.54
N HIS A 228 18.16 -21.72 5.52
CA HIS A 228 18.78 -21.73 4.20
C HIS A 228 18.65 -23.09 3.49
N ASP A 229 17.55 -23.80 3.73
CA ASP A 229 17.27 -25.08 3.07
C ASP A 229 16.67 -24.90 1.65
N GLY A 230 16.42 -23.65 1.26
CA GLY A 230 15.88 -23.26 -0.04
C GLY A 230 14.36 -23.36 -0.13
N ARG A 231 13.67 -23.49 1.01
CA ARG A 231 12.20 -23.59 1.10
C ARG A 231 11.69 -22.84 2.32
N ILE A 232 10.46 -22.33 2.23
CA ILE A 232 9.73 -21.79 3.37
C ILE A 232 8.73 -22.84 3.83
N THR A 233 8.76 -23.18 5.11
CA THR A 233 7.85 -24.16 5.71
C THR A 233 7.06 -23.59 6.90
N ALA A 234 5.85 -24.09 7.09
CA ALA A 234 5.01 -23.72 8.23
C ALA A 234 5.68 -24.04 9.58
N SER A 235 6.31 -25.21 9.68
CA SER A 235 6.87 -25.75 10.93
C SER A 235 8.13 -25.06 11.42
N HIS A 236 8.88 -24.41 10.52
CA HIS A 236 10.17 -23.79 10.86
C HIS A 236 10.09 -22.28 10.64
N ASP A 237 10.08 -21.83 9.39
CA ASP A 237 10.24 -20.43 9.03
C ASP A 237 9.06 -19.59 9.48
N LEU A 238 7.82 -20.03 9.18
CA LEU A 238 6.64 -19.28 9.60
C LEU A 238 6.44 -19.30 11.12
N ASN A 239 6.78 -20.39 11.80
CA ASN A 239 6.73 -20.42 13.25
C ASN A 239 7.77 -19.48 13.89
N SER A 240 8.99 -19.46 13.36
CA SER A 240 10.02 -18.52 13.80
C SER A 240 9.61 -17.08 13.51
N ARG A 241 8.98 -16.82 12.36
CA ARG A 241 8.50 -15.48 11.97
C ARG A 241 7.34 -15.02 12.83
N PHE A 242 6.37 -15.89 13.11
CA PHE A 242 5.26 -15.59 14.02
C PHE A 242 5.79 -15.10 15.36
N THR A 243 6.71 -15.85 15.97
CA THR A 243 7.31 -15.49 17.26
C THR A 243 8.05 -14.15 17.23
N ALA A 244 8.63 -13.77 16.08
CA ALA A 244 9.35 -12.51 15.93
C ALA A 244 8.42 -11.32 15.67
N LEU A 245 7.23 -11.54 15.11
CA LEU A 245 6.26 -10.51 14.78
C LEU A 245 5.30 -10.23 15.94
N ASP A 246 4.98 -11.24 16.75
CA ASP A 246 4.15 -11.17 17.97
C ASP A 246 4.93 -10.45 19.09
N VAL A 247 4.91 -9.12 19.04
CA VAL A 247 5.74 -8.26 19.91
C VAL A 247 5.13 -8.15 21.30
N ASN A 248 3.79 -8.14 21.39
CA ASN A 248 3.08 -8.04 22.66
C ASN A 248 2.91 -9.41 23.35
N HIS A 249 3.27 -10.50 22.68
CA HIS A 249 3.21 -11.89 23.16
C HIS A 249 1.79 -12.33 23.54
N ASP A 250 0.79 -11.90 22.76
CA ASP A 250 -0.60 -12.28 22.95
C ASP A 250 -1.02 -13.50 22.11
N HIS A 251 -0.08 -14.09 21.36
CA HIS A 251 -0.26 -15.23 20.46
C HIS A 251 -1.19 -14.98 19.28
N HIS A 252 -1.33 -13.72 18.91
CA HIS A 252 -2.03 -13.24 17.74
C HIS A 252 -1.12 -12.31 16.95
N LEU A 253 -1.41 -12.12 15.66
CA LEU A 253 -0.81 -11.06 14.88
C LEU A 253 -1.92 -10.16 14.35
N ILE A 254 -1.83 -8.87 14.66
CA ILE A 254 -2.61 -7.85 13.97
C ILE A 254 -1.89 -7.40 12.68
N ILE A 255 -2.58 -6.66 11.81
CA ILE A 255 -2.00 -6.21 10.54
C ILE A 255 -0.71 -5.42 10.75
N LEU A 256 -0.67 -4.52 11.75
CA LEU A 256 0.51 -3.71 12.11
C LEU A 256 1.74 -4.54 12.51
N GLU A 257 1.53 -5.77 13.00
CA GLU A 257 2.61 -6.69 13.30
C GLU A 257 3.07 -7.43 12.05
N ALA A 258 2.13 -7.95 11.26
CA ALA A 258 2.44 -8.67 10.04
C ALA A 258 3.21 -7.82 9.01
N ILE A 259 2.79 -6.56 8.80
CA ILE A 259 3.38 -5.65 7.81
C ILE A 259 4.84 -5.29 8.09
N LYS A 260 5.36 -5.54 9.31
CA LYS A 260 6.79 -5.40 9.62
C LYS A 260 7.68 -6.26 8.71
N MET A 261 7.13 -7.31 8.09
CA MET A 261 7.82 -8.08 7.05
C MET A 261 8.20 -7.24 5.82
N ALA A 262 7.50 -6.16 5.53
CA ALA A 262 7.84 -5.24 4.44
C ALA A 262 9.20 -4.56 4.63
N ALA A 263 9.74 -4.53 5.85
CA ALA A 263 11.09 -4.01 6.13
C ALA A 263 12.21 -4.80 5.43
N TYR A 264 11.95 -6.04 5.02
CA TYR A 264 12.90 -6.84 4.24
C TYR A 264 12.88 -6.51 2.74
N LEU A 265 11.87 -5.78 2.26
CA LEU A 265 11.79 -5.40 0.85
C LEU A 265 12.76 -4.25 0.56
N PRO A 266 13.43 -4.26 -0.61
CA PRO A 266 14.33 -3.18 -0.99
C PRO A 266 13.56 -1.88 -1.19
N ARG A 267 13.94 -0.84 -0.45
CA ARG A 267 13.37 0.50 -0.63
C ARG A 267 14.05 1.21 -1.81
N PRO A 268 13.29 1.80 -2.74
CA PRO A 268 13.86 2.64 -3.78
C PRO A 268 14.55 3.86 -3.16
N ALA A 269 15.64 4.31 -3.75
CA ALA A 269 16.30 5.54 -3.33
C ALA A 269 15.42 6.75 -3.73
N LEU A 270 15.01 7.52 -2.74
CA LEU A 270 14.42 8.84 -2.93
C LEU A 270 15.57 9.85 -2.98
N GLN A 271 15.64 10.64 -4.05
CA GLN A 271 16.52 11.81 -4.10
C GLN A 271 15.87 12.92 -3.28
N GLY A 272 16.67 13.69 -2.53
CA GLY A 272 16.24 14.85 -1.75
C GLY A 272 16.56 16.18 -2.43
#